data_AF-A0A1B8GNW6-F1
#
_entry.id   AF-A0A1B8GNW6-F1
#
_cell.length_a   1.000
_cell.length_b   1.000
_cell.length_c   1.000
_cell.angle_alpha   90.00
_cell.angle_beta   90.00
_cell.angle_gamma   90.00
#
_symmetry.space_group_name_H-M   'P 1'
#
loop_
_entity.id
_entity.type
_entity.pdbx_description
1 polymer ?
#
loop_
_entity_poly.entity_id
_entity_poly.type
_entity_poly.pdbx_seq_one_letter_code
_entity_poly.pdbx_strand_id
1 'polypeptide(L)'
;MSDSDKQMLELLEEWSTLFIDNAKYQRLICKECMVGVTVGFIGKHLKKKHGVKMDMANKVEKHIRASHWGWVDCLGLKPEDGKRAQEGLDVFDGIRCKFCRNFNSRSVVEVEEHWKLMGHGEMKGCSIEAVPMQSWVGREGKRPELWVVEKEEREKDCQVQKGHTEEFGDWQLEIIKEGLKRVGLGDEWVVA
;
A
#
# COMPACT_ATOMS: atom_id res chain seq x y z
N MET A 1 -9.49 21.18 -37.01
CA MET A 1 -8.49 20.38 -36.27
C MET A 1 -7.75 19.55 -37.30
N SER A 2 -6.41 19.54 -37.29
CA SER A 2 -5.65 18.78 -38.28
C SER A 2 -5.65 17.29 -37.95
N ASP A 3 -5.37 16.43 -38.94
CA ASP A 3 -5.21 14.98 -38.71
C ASP A 3 -4.11 14.68 -37.68
N SER A 4 -3.05 15.50 -37.66
CA SER A 4 -1.98 15.40 -36.68
C SER A 4 -2.44 15.73 -35.25
N ASP A 5 -3.36 16.69 -35.09
CA ASP A 5 -3.90 17.04 -33.77
C ASP A 5 -4.81 15.92 -33.26
N LYS A 6 -5.59 15.31 -34.15
CA LYS A 6 -6.46 14.18 -33.81
C LYS A 6 -5.66 12.96 -33.35
N GLN A 7 -4.62 12.58 -34.09
CA GLN A 7 -3.72 11.49 -33.69
C GLN A 7 -3.05 11.75 -32.33
N MET A 8 -2.70 13.01 -32.05
CA MET A 8 -2.13 13.36 -30.76
C MET A 8 -3.13 13.24 -29.62
N LEU A 9 -4.38 13.64 -29.82
CA LEU A 9 -5.44 13.45 -28.82
C LEU A 9 -5.71 11.98 -28.54
N GLU A 10 -5.85 11.15 -29.58
CA GLU A 10 -6.06 9.70 -29.45
C GLU A 10 -4.93 9.06 -28.62
N LEU A 11 -3.68 9.44 -28.88
CA LEU A 11 -2.53 8.95 -28.12
C LEU A 11 -2.56 9.42 -26.66
N LEU A 12 -2.98 10.67 -26.38
CA LEU A 12 -3.10 11.18 -25.01
C LEU A 12 -4.21 10.46 -24.24
N GLU A 13 -5.33 10.16 -24.90
CA GLU A 13 -6.43 9.37 -24.33
C GLU A 13 -5.97 7.95 -24.01
N GLU A 14 -5.26 7.29 -24.92
CA GLU A 14 -4.70 5.94 -24.70
C GLU A 14 -3.84 5.89 -23.43
N TRP A 15 -2.89 6.80 -23.28
CA TRP A 15 -2.06 6.87 -22.07
C TRP A 15 -2.86 7.19 -20.80
N SER A 16 -3.95 7.95 -20.92
CA SER A 16 -4.82 8.27 -19.79
C SER A 16 -5.61 7.05 -19.31
N THR A 17 -5.91 6.09 -20.20
CA THR A 17 -6.61 4.84 -19.84
C THR A 17 -5.82 3.93 -18.88
N LEU A 18 -4.51 4.15 -18.73
CA LEU A 18 -3.68 3.43 -17.74
C LEU A 18 -4.02 3.79 -16.29
N PHE A 19 -4.78 4.86 -16.07
CA PHE A 19 -5.10 5.36 -14.74
C PHE A 19 -6.56 5.09 -14.37
N ILE A 20 -6.79 4.87 -13.07
CA ILE A 20 -8.10 4.88 -12.43
C ILE A 20 -8.21 6.15 -11.59
N ASP A 21 -9.30 6.88 -11.76
CA ASP A 21 -9.57 8.11 -11.01
C ASP A 21 -10.05 7.77 -9.59
N ASN A 22 -9.22 8.04 -8.59
CA ASN A 22 -9.63 8.01 -7.20
C ASN A 22 -9.92 9.43 -6.72
N ALA A 23 -11.10 9.94 -7.12
CA ALA A 23 -11.50 11.33 -6.87
C ALA A 23 -11.59 11.69 -5.38
N LYS A 24 -12.01 10.74 -4.53
CA LYS A 24 -12.12 10.95 -3.09
C LYS A 24 -10.80 11.36 -2.44
N TYR A 25 -9.70 10.77 -2.90
CA TYR A 25 -8.36 11.04 -2.37
C TYR A 25 -7.49 11.86 -3.32
N GLN A 26 -8.06 12.31 -4.45
CA GLN A 26 -7.38 13.08 -5.49
C GLN A 26 -6.08 12.39 -5.94
N ARG A 27 -6.22 11.10 -6.28
CA ARG A 27 -5.15 10.22 -6.73
C ARG A 27 -5.52 9.54 -8.04
N LEU A 28 -4.53 9.35 -8.88
CA LEU A 28 -4.63 8.50 -10.06
C LEU A 28 -3.90 7.20 -9.78
N ILE A 29 -4.59 6.08 -9.93
CA ILE A 29 -4.02 4.76 -9.66
C ILE A 29 -3.56 4.17 -10.99
N CYS A 30 -2.25 3.95 -11.14
CA CYS A 30 -1.71 3.30 -12.34
C CYS A 30 -2.04 1.81 -12.29
N LYS A 31 -2.76 1.31 -13.30
CA LYS A 31 -3.25 -0.08 -13.36
C LYS A 31 -2.13 -1.12 -13.43
N GLU A 32 -1.03 -0.81 -14.11
CA GLU A 32 0.10 -1.74 -14.25
C GLU A 32 1.03 -1.72 -13.04
N CYS A 33 1.27 -0.54 -12.46
CA CYS A 33 2.17 -0.39 -11.31
C CYS A 33 1.46 -0.61 -9.97
N MET A 34 0.12 -0.55 -9.95
CA MET A 34 -0.72 -0.64 -8.75
C MET A 34 -0.32 0.35 -7.65
N VAL A 35 -0.04 1.59 -8.06
CA VAL A 35 0.34 2.70 -7.18
C VAL A 35 -0.51 3.95 -7.45
N GLY A 36 -0.80 4.69 -6.38
CA GLY A 36 -1.44 5.99 -6.43
C GLY A 36 -0.44 7.11 -6.69
N VAL A 37 -0.71 7.93 -7.69
CA VAL A 37 0.13 9.03 -8.15
C VAL A 37 -0.68 10.32 -8.08
N THR A 38 -0.05 11.39 -7.60
CA THR A 38 -0.57 12.75 -7.71
C THR A 38 -0.50 13.26 -9.15
N VAL A 39 -1.42 14.14 -9.53
CA VAL A 39 -1.48 14.65 -10.91
C VAL A 39 -0.15 15.28 -11.33
N GLY A 40 0.51 16.04 -10.45
CA GLY A 40 1.83 16.62 -10.72
C GLY A 40 3.03 15.69 -10.76
N PHE A 41 2.80 14.39 -10.58
CA PHE A 41 3.85 13.38 -10.66
C PHE A 41 3.61 12.34 -11.75
N ILE A 42 2.52 12.44 -12.53
CA ILE A 42 2.23 11.52 -13.64
C ILE A 42 3.37 11.51 -14.66
N GLY A 43 3.84 12.67 -15.13
CA GLY A 43 4.88 12.72 -16.16
C GLY A 43 6.17 12.04 -15.70
N LYS A 44 6.54 12.25 -14.42
CA LYS A 44 7.68 11.56 -13.78
C LYS A 44 7.45 10.06 -13.63
N HIS A 45 6.23 9.65 -13.28
CA HIS A 45 5.86 8.24 -13.15
C HIS A 45 5.94 7.52 -14.50
N LEU A 46 5.29 8.04 -15.54
CA LEU A 46 5.31 7.50 -16.90
C LEU A 46 6.73 7.36 -17.44
N LYS A 47 7.58 8.37 -17.25
CA LYS A 47 8.99 8.28 -17.64
C LYS A 47 9.73 7.15 -16.92
N LYS A 48 9.61 7.09 -15.60
CA LYS A 48 10.44 6.18 -14.77
C LYS A 48 9.94 4.74 -14.78
N LYS A 49 8.63 4.53 -14.90
CA LYS A 49 7.99 3.23 -14.74
C LYS A 49 7.53 2.62 -16.07
N HIS A 50 7.16 3.45 -17.04
CA HIS A 50 6.66 3.01 -18.34
C HIS A 50 7.59 3.41 -19.51
N GLY A 51 8.75 4.01 -19.23
CA GLY A 51 9.73 4.36 -20.27
C GLY A 51 9.29 5.44 -21.25
N VAL A 52 8.21 6.18 -20.95
CA VAL A 52 7.68 7.23 -21.84
C VAL A 52 8.67 8.39 -21.93
N LYS A 53 8.91 8.88 -23.14
CA LYS A 53 9.75 10.07 -23.33
C LYS A 53 9.15 11.27 -22.58
N MET A 54 10.00 12.08 -21.95
CA MET A 54 9.55 13.11 -21.01
C MET A 54 8.65 14.17 -21.65
N ASP A 55 8.91 14.53 -22.90
CA ASP A 55 8.08 15.44 -23.69
C ASP A 55 6.65 14.91 -23.86
N MET A 56 6.51 13.63 -24.20
CA MET A 56 5.22 12.97 -24.30
C MET A 56 4.56 12.81 -22.93
N ALA A 57 5.31 12.37 -21.92
CA ALA A 57 4.81 12.20 -20.56
C ALA A 57 4.27 13.52 -19.98
N ASN A 58 4.92 14.65 -20.28
CA ASN A 58 4.46 15.98 -19.88
C ASN A 58 3.18 16.40 -20.63
N LYS A 59 3.00 15.99 -21.88
CA LYS A 59 1.74 16.24 -22.61
C LYS A 59 0.59 15.43 -22.01
N VAL A 60 0.83 14.16 -21.68
CA VAL A 60 -0.14 13.30 -20.98
C VAL A 60 -0.51 13.91 -19.62
N GLU A 61 0.48 14.31 -18.82
CA GLU A 61 0.22 14.96 -17.53
C GLU A 61 -0.64 16.22 -17.68
N LYS A 62 -0.33 17.08 -18.66
CA LYS A 62 -1.13 18.29 -18.93
C LYS A 62 -2.56 17.96 -19.35
N HIS A 63 -2.73 16.96 -20.19
CA HIS A 63 -4.04 16.50 -20.64
C HIS A 63 -4.87 15.98 -19.46
N ILE A 64 -4.30 15.08 -18.65
CA ILE A 64 -4.97 14.55 -17.46
C ILE A 64 -5.27 15.67 -16.46
N ARG A 65 -4.34 16.60 -16.22
CA ARG A 65 -4.53 17.74 -15.32
C ARG A 65 -5.70 18.63 -15.75
N ALA A 66 -5.92 18.80 -17.06
CA ALA A 66 -7.04 19.59 -17.56
C ALA A 66 -8.40 18.97 -17.15
N SER A 67 -8.50 17.64 -17.17
CA SER A 67 -9.71 16.91 -16.74
C SER A 67 -9.87 16.83 -15.20
N HIS A 68 -8.79 17.06 -14.46
CA HIS A 68 -8.73 16.98 -12.99
C HIS A 68 -8.57 18.36 -12.34
N TRP A 69 -9.24 19.36 -12.90
CA TRP A 69 -9.15 20.72 -12.40
C TRP A 69 -9.57 20.81 -10.93
N GLY A 70 -8.74 21.46 -10.11
CA GLY A 70 -8.97 21.62 -8.67
C GLY A 70 -8.45 20.47 -7.80
N TRP A 71 -7.92 19.40 -8.38
CA TRP A 71 -7.16 18.42 -7.59
C TRP A 71 -5.85 19.04 -7.11
N VAL A 72 -5.57 18.87 -5.82
CA VAL A 72 -4.36 19.36 -5.17
C VAL A 72 -3.39 18.19 -5.02
N ASP A 73 -2.12 18.44 -5.31
CA ASP A 73 -1.03 17.47 -5.10
C ASP A 73 -0.73 17.31 -3.59
N CYS A 74 -1.73 16.90 -2.80
CA CYS A 74 -1.61 16.71 -1.36
C CYS A 74 -1.07 15.31 -1.06
N LEU A 75 0.12 15.22 -0.46
CA LEU A 75 0.74 13.95 -0.13
C LEU A 75 0.08 13.24 1.07
N GLY A 76 -0.61 13.97 1.95
CA GLY A 76 -1.09 13.43 3.23
C GLY A 76 -2.47 12.77 3.22
N LEU A 77 -3.28 12.92 2.15
CA LEU A 77 -4.61 12.31 2.10
C LEU A 77 -4.48 10.79 1.91
N LYS A 78 -4.74 10.02 2.98
CA LYS A 78 -4.86 8.57 2.94
C LYS A 78 -6.21 8.12 3.49
N PRO A 79 -6.71 6.93 3.13
CA PRO A 79 -7.86 6.33 3.78
C PRO A 79 -7.63 6.14 5.29
N GLU A 80 -8.72 6.22 6.03
CA GLU A 80 -8.77 5.76 7.41
C GLU A 80 -8.58 4.25 7.46
N ASP A 81 -8.02 3.77 8.57
CA ASP A 81 -7.86 2.35 8.83
C ASP A 81 -9.24 1.66 8.94
N GLY A 82 -9.31 0.42 8.47
CA GLY A 82 -10.52 -0.42 8.52
C GLY A 82 -11.55 -0.10 7.43
N LYS A 83 -11.23 0.74 6.45
CA LYS A 83 -12.06 0.93 5.25
C LYS A 83 -11.77 -0.17 4.23
N ARG A 84 -12.71 -0.39 3.30
CA ARG A 84 -12.50 -1.28 2.14
C ARG A 84 -11.25 -0.89 1.35
N ALA A 85 -10.64 -1.90 0.75
CA ALA A 85 -9.52 -1.73 -0.16
C ALA A 85 -9.87 -0.74 -1.29
N GLN A 86 -8.92 0.11 -1.64
CA GLN A 86 -9.00 0.97 -2.81
C GLN A 86 -8.74 0.13 -4.06
N GLU A 87 -9.61 0.24 -5.04
CA GLU A 87 -9.51 -0.46 -6.32
C GLU A 87 -8.18 -0.13 -7.03
N GLY A 88 -7.56 -1.14 -7.64
CA GLY A 88 -6.32 -0.97 -8.41
C GLY A 88 -5.04 -0.83 -7.58
N LEU A 89 -5.11 -0.94 -6.24
CA LEU A 89 -3.94 -1.04 -5.37
C LEU A 89 -3.80 -2.44 -4.79
N ASP A 90 -2.57 -2.92 -4.69
CA ASP A 90 -2.26 -4.18 -4.01
C ASP A 90 -2.58 -4.12 -2.53
N VAL A 91 -3.33 -5.11 -2.05
CA VAL A 91 -3.42 -5.43 -0.63
C VAL A 91 -2.25 -6.34 -0.27
N PHE A 92 -1.54 -5.99 0.79
CA PHE A 92 -0.42 -6.78 1.29
C PHE A 92 -0.48 -6.90 2.81
N ASP A 93 0.08 -7.98 3.34
CA ASP A 93 0.19 -8.11 4.79
C ASP A 93 1.24 -7.14 5.33
N GLY A 94 0.82 -6.37 6.31
CA GLY A 94 1.67 -5.53 7.12
C GLY A 94 1.47 -5.84 8.59
N ILE A 95 2.06 -5.00 9.41
CA ILE A 95 2.02 -5.15 10.86
C ILE A 95 1.65 -3.84 11.54
N ARG A 96 0.91 -3.95 12.63
CA ARG A 96 0.45 -2.82 13.42
C ARG A 96 0.84 -3.03 14.88
N CYS A 97 1.18 -1.93 15.55
CA CYS A 97 1.35 -1.92 17.00
C CYS A 97 -0.02 -2.10 17.67
N LYS A 98 -0.18 -3.13 18.53
CA LYS A 98 -1.45 -3.37 19.24
C LYS A 98 -1.86 -2.24 20.19
N PHE A 99 -0.89 -1.52 20.75
CA PHE A 99 -1.13 -0.40 21.68
C PHE A 99 -1.38 0.93 20.93
N CYS A 100 -0.64 1.16 19.84
CA CYS A 100 -0.82 2.32 18.99
C CYS A 100 -1.50 1.92 17.68
N ARG A 101 -2.83 1.98 17.67
CA ARG A 101 -3.64 1.65 16.48
C ARG A 101 -3.33 2.49 15.24
N ASN A 102 -2.59 3.59 15.39
CA ASN A 102 -2.17 4.45 14.29
C ASN A 102 -0.74 4.18 13.80
N PHE A 103 -0.03 3.22 14.40
CA PHE A 103 1.32 2.84 13.99
C PHE A 103 1.28 1.58 13.13
N ASN A 104 1.28 1.81 11.81
CA ASN A 104 1.29 0.79 10.77
C ASN A 104 2.68 0.73 10.14
N SER A 105 3.20 -0.48 9.93
CA SER A 105 4.53 -0.69 9.36
C SER A 105 4.58 -1.95 8.50
N ARG A 106 5.63 -2.04 7.68
CA ARG A 106 6.03 -3.24 6.93
C ARG A 106 7.13 -4.04 7.65
N SER A 107 7.69 -3.52 8.74
CA SER A 107 8.91 -3.99 9.36
C SER A 107 8.75 -4.21 10.85
N VAL A 108 8.97 -5.44 11.30
CA VAL A 108 8.96 -5.80 12.73
C VAL A 108 9.91 -4.91 13.52
N VAL A 109 11.08 -4.63 12.96
CA VAL A 109 12.10 -3.77 13.56
C VAL A 109 11.57 -2.36 13.82
N GLU A 110 10.83 -1.77 12.87
CA GLU A 110 10.27 -0.42 13.05
C GLU A 110 9.20 -0.40 14.17
N VAL A 111 8.43 -1.49 14.33
CA VAL A 111 7.45 -1.63 15.40
C VAL A 111 8.11 -1.81 16.76
N GLU A 112 9.19 -2.60 16.84
CA GLU A 112 9.98 -2.79 18.05
C GLU A 112 10.67 -1.49 18.50
N GLU A 113 11.28 -0.75 17.56
CA GLU A 113 11.85 0.56 17.81
C GLU A 113 10.79 1.54 18.32
N HIS A 114 9.61 1.56 17.68
CA HIS A 114 8.48 2.35 18.13
C HIS A 114 8.06 2.01 19.57
N TRP A 115 8.03 0.73 19.97
CA TRP A 115 7.69 0.36 21.34
C TRP A 115 8.70 0.87 22.37
N LYS A 116 9.99 0.77 22.05
CA LYS A 116 11.07 1.29 22.91
C LYS A 116 10.91 2.80 23.09
N LEU A 117 10.64 3.52 22.01
CA LEU A 117 10.46 4.97 22.02
C LEU A 117 9.20 5.40 22.76
N MET A 118 8.09 4.67 22.62
CA MET A 118 6.81 5.00 23.25
C MET A 118 6.65 4.44 24.66
N GLY A 119 7.65 3.73 25.18
CA GLY A 119 7.62 3.20 26.55
C GLY A 119 6.57 2.11 26.76
N HIS A 120 6.25 1.32 25.72
CA HIS A 120 5.30 0.20 25.86
C HIS A 120 5.85 -0.98 26.68
N GLY A 121 7.12 -0.92 27.11
CA GLY A 121 7.80 -1.95 27.90
C GLY A 121 8.35 -3.11 27.07
N GLU A 122 9.16 -3.98 27.71
CA GLU A 122 9.65 -5.23 27.12
C GLU A 122 8.54 -6.31 27.18
N MET A 123 7.54 -6.23 26.29
CA MET A 123 6.54 -7.29 26.17
C MET A 123 6.91 -8.24 25.03
N LYS A 124 7.41 -9.43 25.41
CA LYS A 124 7.79 -10.50 24.49
C LYS A 124 6.61 -10.92 23.60
N GLY A 125 6.79 -10.86 22.28
CA GLY A 125 6.07 -11.63 21.25
C GLY A 125 4.59 -11.30 20.97
N CYS A 126 3.85 -10.69 21.90
CA CYS A 126 2.38 -10.59 21.79
C CYS A 126 1.85 -9.24 21.28
N SER A 127 2.71 -8.27 20.95
CA SER A 127 2.29 -6.86 20.76
C SER A 127 2.21 -6.40 19.31
N ILE A 128 2.54 -7.27 18.35
CA ILE A 128 2.36 -7.05 16.90
C ILE A 128 1.04 -7.67 16.45
N GLU A 129 0.29 -6.93 15.65
CA GLU A 129 -0.89 -7.41 14.96
C GLU A 129 -0.61 -7.51 13.46
N ALA A 130 -0.76 -8.70 12.88
CA ALA A 130 -0.76 -8.86 11.43
C ALA A 130 -2.09 -8.37 10.85
N VAL A 131 -2.00 -7.45 9.90
CA VAL A 131 -3.16 -6.78 9.31
C VAL A 131 -2.96 -6.61 7.80
N PRO A 132 -4.01 -6.78 6.98
CA PRO A 132 -3.93 -6.44 5.58
C PRO A 132 -3.85 -4.91 5.44
N MET A 133 -2.98 -4.45 4.55
CA MET A 133 -2.69 -3.03 4.34
C MET A 133 -2.67 -2.68 2.86
N GLN A 134 -2.82 -1.38 2.59
CA GLN A 134 -2.50 -0.78 1.30
C GLN A 134 -1.63 0.47 1.50
N SER A 135 -1.05 0.93 0.40
CA SER A 135 -0.26 2.16 0.35
C SER A 135 -0.37 2.80 -1.02
N TRP A 136 -0.29 4.13 -1.08
CA TRP A 136 -0.18 4.83 -2.36
C TRP A 136 1.07 4.44 -3.15
N VAL A 137 2.14 4.05 -2.46
CA VAL A 137 3.43 3.71 -3.08
C VAL A 137 3.65 2.21 -3.25
N GLY A 138 2.60 1.40 -3.05
CA GLY A 138 2.65 -0.06 -3.15
C GLY A 138 3.42 -0.72 -1.99
N ARG A 139 3.61 -2.05 -2.11
CA ARG A 139 4.29 -2.88 -1.09
C ARG A 139 5.74 -2.44 -0.85
N GLU A 140 6.51 -2.25 -1.92
CA GLU A 140 7.94 -1.89 -1.86
C GLU A 140 8.21 -0.39 -1.69
N GLY A 141 7.14 0.40 -1.51
CA GLY A 141 7.25 1.84 -1.40
C GLY A 141 7.83 2.26 -0.06
N LYS A 142 8.82 3.17 -0.11
CA LYS A 142 9.53 3.67 1.09
C LYS A 142 8.74 4.69 1.93
N ARG A 143 7.52 5.05 1.52
CA ARG A 143 6.71 6.02 2.27
C ARG A 143 5.88 5.32 3.36
N PRO A 144 5.73 5.95 4.53
CA PRO A 144 4.98 5.38 5.65
C PRO A 144 3.46 5.53 5.52
N GLU A 145 2.95 6.01 4.38
CA GLU A 145 1.53 6.19 4.11
C GLU A 145 0.85 4.82 3.94
N LEU A 146 0.65 4.16 5.07
CA LEU A 146 0.04 2.85 5.23
C LEU A 146 -1.33 3.01 5.89
N TRP A 147 -2.30 2.22 5.44
CA TRP A 147 -3.58 2.08 6.13
C TRP A 147 -4.00 0.62 6.13
N VAL A 148 -4.63 0.22 7.22
CA VAL A 148 -5.25 -1.10 7.34
C VAL A 148 -6.52 -1.14 6.52
N VAL A 149 -6.72 -2.20 5.76
CA VAL A 149 -7.99 -2.44 5.05
C VAL A 149 -8.89 -3.38 5.84
N GLU A 150 -10.19 -3.27 5.61
CA GLU A 150 -11.16 -4.24 6.12
C GLU A 150 -10.76 -5.66 5.72
N LYS A 151 -10.73 -6.58 6.68
CA LYS A 151 -10.57 -8.00 6.37
C LYS A 151 -11.85 -8.45 5.71
N GLU A 152 -11.81 -8.79 4.42
CA GLU A 152 -12.90 -9.55 3.83
C GLU A 152 -13.00 -10.87 4.60
N GLU A 153 -14.16 -11.10 5.23
CA GLU A 153 -14.47 -12.40 5.78
C GLU A 153 -14.44 -13.37 4.61
N ARG A 154 -13.36 -14.16 4.50
CA ARG A 154 -13.40 -15.35 3.65
C ARG A 154 -14.60 -16.12 4.17
N GLU A 155 -15.60 -16.38 3.32
CA GLU A 155 -16.68 -17.30 3.63
C GLU A 155 -16.03 -18.60 4.09
N LYS A 156 -15.96 -18.77 5.40
CA LYS A 156 -15.57 -20.01 6.04
C LYS A 156 -16.78 -20.90 5.90
N ASP A 157 -16.86 -21.59 4.77
CA ASP A 157 -17.62 -22.84 4.71
C ASP A 157 -16.86 -23.86 5.56
N CYS A 158 -16.93 -23.67 6.88
CA CYS A 158 -16.36 -24.54 7.89
C CYS A 158 -17.46 -24.75 8.89
N GLN A 159 -18.20 -25.85 8.67
CA GLN A 159 -19.05 -26.46 9.66
C GLN A 159 -18.34 -26.43 11.01
N VAL A 160 -19.05 -25.87 12.00
CA VAL A 160 -18.64 -25.82 13.39
C VAL A 160 -18.28 -27.22 13.87
N GLN A 161 -16.99 -27.50 14.03
CA GLN A 161 -16.52 -28.48 15.00
C GLN A 161 -15.84 -27.72 16.14
N LYS A 162 -16.50 -27.79 17.30
CA LYS A 162 -15.97 -27.39 18.59
C LYS A 162 -14.66 -28.14 18.86
N GLY A 163 -13.56 -27.42 19.05
CA GLY A 163 -12.31 -28.03 19.51
C GLY A 163 -11.09 -27.15 19.28
N HIS A 164 -10.87 -26.21 20.20
CA HIS A 164 -9.59 -25.74 20.73
C HIS A 164 -8.35 -25.55 19.81
N THR A 165 -7.81 -24.33 19.90
CA THR A 165 -6.51 -23.83 19.43
C THR A 165 -6.52 -23.34 17.98
N GLU A 166 -6.77 -22.04 17.81
CA GLU A 166 -6.52 -21.32 16.56
C GLU A 166 -5.04 -21.48 16.20
N GLU A 167 -4.76 -22.28 15.16
CA GLU A 167 -3.46 -22.36 14.53
C GLU A 167 -3.10 -20.95 14.00
N PHE A 168 -2.12 -20.32 14.66
CA PHE A 168 -1.31 -19.25 14.10
C PHE A 168 -0.90 -19.69 12.70
N GLY A 169 -1.33 -18.98 11.65
CA GLY A 169 -1.05 -19.42 10.28
C GLY A 169 0.46 -19.51 10.06
N ASP A 170 0.94 -20.65 9.56
CA ASP A 170 2.37 -20.96 9.37
C ASP A 170 3.20 -19.82 8.75
N TRP A 171 2.58 -19.01 7.89
CA TRP A 171 3.24 -17.88 7.26
C TRP A 171 3.44 -16.64 8.16
N GLN A 172 2.57 -16.42 9.15
CA GLN A 172 2.75 -15.38 10.16
C GLN A 172 4.01 -15.65 11.00
N LEU A 173 4.26 -16.93 11.28
CA LEU A 173 5.48 -17.37 11.95
C LEU A 173 6.71 -17.13 11.05
N GLU A 174 6.63 -17.34 9.74
CA GLU A 174 7.75 -17.07 8.83
C GLU A 174 8.14 -15.59 8.76
N ILE A 175 7.18 -14.66 8.69
CA ILE A 175 7.49 -13.21 8.73
C ILE A 175 8.15 -12.82 10.05
N ILE A 176 7.61 -13.32 11.17
CA ILE A 176 8.17 -13.05 12.50
C ILE A 176 9.57 -13.67 12.61
N LYS A 177 9.77 -14.91 12.16
CA LYS A 177 11.07 -15.60 12.15
C LYS A 177 12.09 -14.88 11.27
N GLU A 178 11.72 -14.43 10.08
CA GLU A 178 12.61 -13.66 9.21
C GLU A 178 12.99 -12.31 9.84
N GLY A 179 12.04 -11.63 10.48
CA GLY A 179 12.29 -10.42 11.25
C GLY A 179 13.27 -10.66 12.40
N LEU A 180 13.04 -11.71 13.19
CA LEU A 180 13.88 -12.11 14.33
C LEU A 180 15.29 -12.54 13.92
N LYS A 181 15.43 -13.25 12.80
CA LYS A 181 16.74 -13.63 12.23
C LYS A 181 17.59 -12.41 11.87
N ARG A 182 16.98 -11.36 11.31
CA ARG A 182 17.70 -10.13 10.92
C ARG A 182 18.24 -9.34 12.11
N VAL A 183 17.68 -9.50 13.30
CA VAL A 183 18.12 -8.86 14.54
C VAL A 183 18.97 -9.78 15.44
N GLY A 184 19.36 -10.95 14.95
CA GLY A 184 20.23 -11.89 15.67
C GLY A 184 19.54 -12.67 16.80
N LEU A 185 18.20 -12.77 16.77
CA LEU A 185 17.38 -13.46 17.79
C LEU A 185 16.79 -14.80 17.27
N GLY A 186 17.30 -15.30 16.15
CA GLY A 186 16.65 -16.37 15.36
C GLY A 186 16.78 -17.80 15.85
N ASP A 187 17.71 -18.12 16.77
CA ASP A 187 18.14 -19.51 16.97
C ASP A 187 17.89 -20.09 18.38
N GLU A 188 17.19 -19.40 19.29
CA GLU A 188 16.99 -19.90 20.67
C GLU A 188 15.52 -20.09 21.08
N TRP A 189 14.62 -20.44 20.16
CA TRP A 189 13.25 -20.83 20.53
C TRP A 189 12.77 -22.02 19.70
N VAL A 190 13.32 -23.20 20.00
CA VAL A 190 12.70 -24.49 19.68
C VAL A 190 12.56 -25.27 20.99
N VAL A 191 11.31 -25.31 21.47
CA VAL A 191 10.72 -26.28 22.41
C VAL A 191 11.15 -26.23 23.89
N ALA A 192 10.18 -25.87 24.72
CA ALA A 192 9.68 -26.70 25.83
C ALA A 192 8.20 -26.38 26.06
#